data_AF-A0A7S4FMC9-F1
#
_entry.id   AF-A0A7S4FMC9-F1
#
_cell.length_a   1.000
_cell.length_b   1.000
_cell.length_c   1.000
_cell.angle_alpha   90.00
_cell.angle_beta   90.00
_cell.angle_gamma   90.00
#
_symmetry.space_group_name_H-M   'P 1'
#
loop_
_entity.id
_entity.type
_entity.pdbx_description
1 polymer ?
#
loop_
_entity_poly.entity_id
_entity_poly.type
_entity_poly.pdbx_seq_one_letter_code
_entity_poly.pdbx_strand_id
1 'polypeptide(L)'
;ALVAAGDAAALRKWDAAVALQCMSRRMAARNMYSVKMWAVLTIQRVMCGYHVRRYEMHWKRAFHMLRTYRLQRGNYGRFLELGRHIQPVLDEMLEWHLNITAEVQRVDKEVEKEETLFKQSWKAWEKKMTRFYLQSAPLDGDWVQKTDNANNKVYFLNVKNNAVAHQHPNLKHVEENKNKNWPLALKKFTDRQAVLDDYKLQLQSRANEFQKQENEKLQQLHLAFYDAHHTTGV
;
A
#
# COMPACT_ATOMS: atom_id res chain seq x y z
N ALA A 1 49.40 28.29 116.27
CA ALA A 1 49.40 29.12 115.05
C ALA A 1 50.07 28.42 113.86
N LEU A 2 51.27 27.83 114.01
CA LEU A 2 51.99 27.16 112.91
C LEU A 2 51.36 25.82 112.42
N VAL A 3 50.69 25.05 113.29
CA VAL A 3 50.02 23.79 112.91
C VAL A 3 48.79 24.03 112.02
N ALA A 4 47.96 25.02 112.37
CA ALA A 4 46.78 25.42 111.58
C ALA A 4 47.13 26.00 110.19
N ALA A 5 48.33 26.58 110.04
CA ALA A 5 48.82 27.07 108.75
C ALA A 5 49.32 25.93 107.82
N GLY A 6 49.85 24.84 108.40
CA GLY A 6 50.23 23.63 107.68
C GLY A 6 49.04 22.86 107.10
N ASP A 7 47.97 22.74 107.88
CA ASP A 7 46.72 22.08 107.46
C ASP A 7 45.99 22.87 106.37
N ALA A 8 46.01 24.21 106.44
CA ALA A 8 45.44 25.07 105.41
C ALA A 8 46.19 24.95 104.06
N ALA A 9 47.52 24.75 104.09
CA ALA A 9 48.31 24.53 102.88
C ALA A 9 48.08 23.13 102.28
N ALA A 10 47.87 22.12 103.11
CA ALA A 10 47.53 20.76 102.67
C ALA A 10 46.11 20.71 102.03
N LEU A 11 45.13 21.38 102.64
CA LEU A 11 43.78 21.51 102.08
C LEU A 11 43.78 22.20 100.71
N ARG A 12 44.52 23.31 100.56
CA ARG A 12 44.65 24.00 99.26
C ARG A 12 45.28 23.13 98.17
N LYS A 13 46.25 22.28 98.53
CA LYS A 13 46.86 21.31 97.58
C LYS A 13 45.87 20.22 97.18
N TRP A 14 45.04 19.76 98.12
CA TRP A 14 44.02 18.75 97.86
C TRP A 14 42.90 19.32 96.98
N ASP A 15 42.41 20.53 97.27
CA ASP A 15 41.41 21.23 96.44
C ASP A 15 41.94 21.49 95.02
N ALA A 16 43.20 21.88 94.87
CA ALA A 16 43.84 22.05 93.57
C ALA A 16 43.95 20.71 92.80
N ALA A 17 44.28 19.62 93.48
CA ALA A 17 44.35 18.28 92.88
C ALA A 17 42.95 17.79 92.44
N VAL A 18 41.92 18.01 93.26
CA VAL A 18 40.52 17.69 92.91
C VAL A 18 40.06 18.54 91.73
N ALA A 19 40.35 19.84 91.72
CA ALA A 19 40.02 20.73 90.59
C ALA A 19 40.70 20.27 89.28
N LEU A 20 41.98 19.88 89.34
CA LEU A 20 42.69 19.33 88.18
C LEU A 20 42.10 17.99 87.69
N GLN A 21 41.70 17.09 88.59
CA GLN A 21 41.03 15.84 88.23
C GLN A 21 39.64 16.09 87.62
N CYS A 22 38.88 17.05 88.13
CA CYS A 22 37.59 17.45 87.56
C CYS A 22 37.77 18.06 86.16
N MET A 23 38.75 18.95 85.98
CA MET A 23 39.06 19.54 84.67
C MET A 23 39.53 18.49 83.66
N SER A 24 40.40 17.56 84.05
CA SER A 24 40.90 16.51 83.15
C SER A 24 39.79 15.54 82.74
N ARG A 25 38.92 15.11 83.68
CA ARG A 25 37.74 14.29 83.37
C ARG A 25 36.74 15.01 82.47
N ARG A 26 36.52 16.31 82.70
CA ARG A 26 35.65 17.14 81.85
C ARG A 26 36.23 17.29 80.44
N MET A 27 37.53 17.51 80.30
CA MET A 27 38.20 17.56 78.99
C MET A 27 38.16 16.21 78.28
N ALA A 28 38.41 15.11 78.97
CA ALA A 28 38.28 13.76 78.42
C ALA A 28 36.85 13.47 77.92
N ALA A 29 35.84 13.79 78.73
CA ALA A 29 34.43 13.62 78.36
C ALA A 29 34.05 14.50 77.16
N ARG A 30 34.52 15.76 77.12
CA ARG A 30 34.29 16.68 75.99
C ARG A 30 34.95 16.17 74.71
N ASN A 31 36.19 15.66 74.79
CA ASN A 31 36.91 15.10 73.65
C ASN A 31 36.22 13.83 73.12
N MET A 32 35.78 12.93 74.00
CA MET A 32 35.02 11.75 73.59
C MET A 32 33.69 12.14 72.93
N TYR A 33 32.99 13.13 73.48
CA TYR A 33 31.74 13.61 72.89
C TYR A 33 31.97 14.28 71.53
N SER A 34 33.00 15.11 71.39
CA SER A 34 33.32 15.76 70.11
C SER A 34 33.70 14.74 69.05
N VAL A 35 34.45 13.68 69.39
CA VAL A 35 34.80 12.61 68.44
C VAL A 35 33.56 11.86 67.98
N LYS A 36 32.66 11.50 68.91
CA LYS A 36 31.39 10.84 68.57
C LYS A 36 30.50 11.73 67.70
N MET A 37 30.40 13.01 68.03
CA MET A 37 29.61 13.97 67.25
C MET A 37 30.18 14.14 65.83
N TRP A 38 31.50 14.26 65.70
CA TRP A 38 32.16 14.31 64.39
C TRP A 38 31.92 13.03 63.58
N ALA A 39 31.98 11.86 64.19
CA ALA A 39 31.69 10.60 63.52
C ALA A 39 30.23 10.55 63.02
N VAL A 40 29.26 10.95 63.85
CA VAL A 40 27.84 11.01 63.47
C VAL A 40 27.61 11.97 62.31
N LEU A 41 28.16 13.19 62.39
CA LEU A 41 28.04 14.19 61.31
C LEU A 41 28.66 13.69 60.00
N THR A 42 29.79 12.97 60.08
CA THR A 42 30.45 12.38 58.91
C THR A 42 29.58 11.29 58.28
N ILE A 43 29.03 10.39 59.08
CA ILE A 43 28.11 9.33 58.62
C ILE A 43 26.86 9.95 57.98
N GLN A 44 26.25 10.94 58.62
CA GLN A 44 25.08 11.64 58.08
C GLN A 44 25.40 12.29 56.73
N ARG A 45 26.54 12.97 56.59
CA ARG A 45 26.98 13.58 55.32
C ARG A 45 27.15 12.54 54.21
N VAL A 46 27.75 11.39 54.51
CA VAL A 46 27.92 10.29 53.54
C VAL A 46 26.57 9.69 53.16
N MET A 47 25.68 9.45 54.12
CA MET A 47 24.35 8.87 53.88
C MET A 47 23.45 9.81 53.08
N CYS A 48 23.45 11.11 53.38
CA CYS A 48 22.78 12.13 52.57
C CYS A 48 23.34 12.14 51.14
N GLY A 49 24.66 12.13 50.98
CA GLY A 49 25.30 12.09 49.65
C GLY A 49 25.03 10.79 48.88
N TYR A 50 24.85 9.65 49.57
CA TYR A 50 24.47 8.37 48.97
C TYR A 50 23.01 8.37 48.52
N HIS A 51 22.10 8.85 49.37
CA HIS A 51 20.68 8.96 49.04
C HIS A 51 20.47 9.89 47.85
N VAL A 52 21.08 11.06 47.85
CA VAL A 52 21.01 12.00 46.71
C VAL A 52 21.49 11.32 45.42
N ARG A 53 22.66 10.66 45.43
CA ARG A 53 23.17 9.98 44.23
C ARG A 53 22.29 8.81 43.75
N ARG A 54 21.74 8.02 44.68
CA ARG A 54 20.87 6.88 44.36
C ARG A 54 19.51 7.35 43.81
N TYR A 55 18.87 8.31 44.46
CA TYR A 55 17.58 8.86 44.02
C TYR A 55 17.72 9.76 42.79
N GLU A 56 18.79 10.53 42.64
CA GLU A 56 19.07 11.30 41.42
C GLU A 56 19.17 10.39 40.19
N MET A 57 19.77 9.21 40.29
CA MET A 57 19.83 8.28 39.16
C MET A 57 18.44 7.78 38.75
N HIS A 58 17.56 7.49 39.72
CA HIS A 58 16.18 7.10 39.44
C HIS A 58 15.41 8.23 38.75
N TRP A 59 15.53 9.47 39.23
CA TRP A 59 14.90 10.63 38.60
C TRP A 59 15.49 10.92 37.22
N LYS A 60 16.81 10.89 37.04
CA LYS A 60 17.47 11.07 35.73
C LYS A 60 17.00 10.03 34.72
N ARG A 61 16.92 8.75 35.11
CA ARG A 61 16.36 7.68 34.27
C ARG A 61 14.88 7.91 33.97
N ALA A 62 14.07 8.27 34.95
CA ALA A 62 12.65 8.56 34.76
C ALA A 62 12.44 9.76 33.82
N PHE A 63 13.19 10.84 33.98
CA PHE A 63 13.16 11.99 33.06
C PHE A 63 13.64 11.64 31.66
N HIS A 64 14.68 10.82 31.54
CA HIS A 64 15.14 10.33 30.23
C HIS A 64 14.05 9.51 29.54
N MET A 65 13.41 8.57 30.25
CA MET A 65 12.28 7.80 29.74
C MET A 65 11.10 8.70 29.36
N LEU A 66 10.74 9.67 30.20
CA LEU A 66 9.67 10.63 29.87
C LEU A 66 10.00 11.46 28.63
N ARG A 67 11.27 11.86 28.46
CA ARG A 67 11.74 12.56 27.26
C ARG A 67 11.63 11.68 26.03
N THR A 68 12.07 10.42 26.09
CA THR A 68 11.97 9.49 24.96
C THR A 68 10.51 9.19 24.61
N TYR A 69 9.63 9.00 25.61
CA TYR A 69 8.19 8.85 25.37
C TYR A 69 7.55 10.07 24.71
N ARG A 70 7.91 11.29 25.15
CA ARG A 70 7.42 12.53 24.50
C ARG A 70 7.87 12.63 23.06
N LEU A 71 9.14 12.30 22.78
CA LEU A 71 9.67 12.27 21.42
C LEU A 71 8.96 11.23 20.56
N GLN A 72 8.78 10.01 21.06
CA GLN A 72 8.05 8.95 20.37
C GLN A 72 6.59 9.34 20.09
N ARG A 73 5.91 9.94 21.07
CA ARG A 73 4.53 10.43 20.90
C ARG A 73 4.44 11.55 19.86
N GLY A 74 5.41 12.47 19.86
CA GLY A 74 5.52 13.50 18.82
C GLY A 74 5.72 12.89 17.43
N ASN A 75 6.66 11.95 17.30
CA ASN A 75 6.91 11.25 16.03
C ASN A 75 5.68 10.45 15.55
N TYR A 76 4.97 9.80 16.46
CA TYR A 76 3.75 9.08 16.13
C TYR A 76 2.62 10.03 15.69
N GLY A 77 2.47 11.18 16.35
CA GLY A 77 1.55 12.23 15.91
C GLY A 77 1.85 12.71 14.49
N ARG A 78 3.12 12.97 14.18
CA ARG A 78 3.58 13.34 12.84
C ARG A 78 3.30 12.24 11.81
N PHE A 79 3.56 10.98 12.15
CA PHE A 79 3.23 9.85 11.28
C PHE A 79 1.73 9.76 10.98
N LEU A 80 0.88 9.97 11.98
CA LEU A 80 -0.58 10.01 11.79
C LEU A 80 -1.02 11.19 10.91
N GLU A 81 -0.40 12.36 11.06
CA GLU A 81 -0.66 13.52 10.20
C GLU A 81 -0.26 13.24 8.75
N LEU A 82 0.92 12.68 8.52
CA LEU A 82 1.34 12.23 7.19
C LEU A 82 0.35 11.21 6.60
N GLY A 83 -0.06 10.22 7.41
CA GLY A 83 -1.04 9.22 7.01
C GLY A 83 -2.36 9.84 6.58
N ARG A 84 -2.86 10.87 7.27
CA ARG A 84 -4.09 11.59 6.89
C ARG A 84 -3.99 12.30 5.54
N HIS A 85 -2.79 12.74 5.14
CA HIS A 85 -2.58 13.39 3.85
C HIS A 85 -2.31 12.40 2.72
N ILE A 86 -1.65 11.27 3.00
CA ILE A 86 -1.35 10.22 2.02
C ILE A 86 -2.58 9.35 1.73
N GLN A 87 -3.38 9.02 2.75
CA GLN A 87 -4.54 8.13 2.62
C GLN A 87 -5.51 8.52 1.49
N PRO A 88 -5.97 9.78 1.35
CA PRO A 88 -6.90 10.13 0.28
C PRO A 88 -6.27 9.93 -1.12
N VAL A 89 -4.97 10.18 -1.27
CA VAL A 89 -4.25 9.96 -2.52
C VAL A 89 -4.21 8.47 -2.87
N LEU A 90 -3.93 7.62 -1.87
CA LEU A 90 -3.94 6.16 -2.06
C LEU A 90 -5.34 5.63 -2.36
N ASP A 91 -6.37 6.15 -1.69
CA ASP A 91 -7.76 5.76 -1.91
C ASP A 91 -8.20 6.15 -3.34
N GLU A 92 -7.86 7.36 -3.79
CA GLU A 92 -8.13 7.83 -5.16
C GLU A 92 -7.41 6.96 -6.20
N MET A 93 -6.13 6.63 -5.96
CA MET A 93 -5.37 5.70 -6.80
C MET A 93 -6.03 4.33 -6.91
N LEU A 94 -6.51 3.78 -5.79
CA LEU A 94 -7.14 2.47 -5.73
C LEU A 94 -8.49 2.48 -6.43
N GLU A 95 -9.35 3.47 -6.15
CA GLU A 95 -10.66 3.63 -6.80
C GLU A 95 -10.50 3.71 -8.32
N TRP A 96 -9.53 4.51 -8.76
CA TRP A 96 -9.32 4.73 -10.18
C TRP A 96 -8.75 3.49 -10.88
N HIS A 97 -7.85 2.75 -10.23
CA HIS A 97 -7.39 1.45 -10.71
C HIS A 97 -8.54 0.44 -10.85
N LEU A 98 -9.43 0.37 -9.85
CA LEU A 98 -10.62 -0.50 -9.92
C LEU A 98 -11.56 -0.10 -11.06
N ASN A 99 -11.78 1.20 -11.26
CA ASN A 99 -12.63 1.70 -12.35
C ASN A 99 -12.05 1.36 -13.73
N ILE A 100 -10.75 1.54 -13.94
CA ILE A 100 -10.10 1.18 -15.21
C ILE A 100 -10.14 -0.31 -15.45
N THR A 101 -9.82 -1.13 -14.44
CA THR A 101 -9.83 -2.59 -14.60
C THR A 101 -11.24 -3.11 -14.92
N ALA A 102 -12.27 -2.57 -14.25
CA ALA A 102 -13.66 -2.88 -14.57
C ALA A 102 -14.05 -2.46 -15.99
N GLU A 103 -13.64 -1.27 -16.42
CA GLU A 103 -13.94 -0.76 -17.76
C GLU A 103 -13.22 -1.58 -18.86
N VAL A 104 -11.95 -1.95 -18.65
CA VAL A 104 -11.21 -2.83 -19.56
C VAL A 104 -11.90 -4.19 -19.69
N GLN A 105 -12.33 -4.79 -18.58
CA GLN A 105 -13.09 -6.04 -18.62
C GLN A 105 -14.43 -5.89 -19.35
N ARG A 106 -15.09 -4.72 -19.25
CA ARG A 106 -16.31 -4.42 -19.99
C ARG A 106 -16.03 -4.37 -21.49
N VAL A 107 -14.96 -3.69 -21.91
CA VAL A 107 -14.55 -3.60 -23.31
C VAL A 107 -14.21 -4.98 -23.88
N ASP A 108 -13.48 -5.80 -23.14
CA ASP A 108 -13.14 -7.17 -23.56
C ASP A 108 -14.41 -8.01 -23.81
N LYS A 109 -15.41 -7.89 -22.93
CA LYS A 109 -16.72 -8.53 -23.14
C LYS A 109 -17.46 -8.00 -24.36
N GLU A 110 -17.35 -6.72 -24.68
CA GLU A 110 -17.95 -6.16 -25.90
C GLU A 110 -17.24 -6.65 -27.16
N VAL A 111 -15.91 -6.85 -27.13
CA VAL A 111 -15.17 -7.46 -28.25
C VAL A 111 -15.65 -8.89 -28.50
N GLU A 112 -15.77 -9.70 -27.44
CA GLU A 112 -16.30 -11.07 -27.55
C GLU A 112 -17.75 -11.08 -28.09
N LYS A 113 -18.60 -10.16 -27.61
CA LYS A 113 -19.97 -10.01 -28.12
C LYS A 113 -19.98 -9.66 -29.60
N GLU A 114 -19.20 -8.68 -30.05
CA GLU A 114 -19.14 -8.33 -31.48
C GLU A 114 -18.67 -9.53 -32.32
N GLU A 115 -17.70 -10.32 -31.86
CA GLU A 115 -17.27 -11.52 -32.57
C GLU A 115 -18.38 -12.57 -32.69
N THR A 116 -19.11 -12.82 -31.59
CA THR A 116 -20.23 -13.77 -31.62
C THR A 116 -21.37 -13.28 -32.51
N LEU A 117 -21.72 -11.99 -32.45
CA LEU A 117 -22.75 -11.36 -33.29
C LEU A 117 -22.35 -11.41 -34.77
N PHE A 118 -21.09 -11.14 -35.10
CA PHE A 118 -20.58 -11.26 -36.46
C PHE A 118 -20.72 -12.70 -36.98
N LYS A 119 -20.25 -13.70 -36.22
CA LYS A 119 -20.36 -15.11 -36.60
C LYS A 119 -21.82 -15.55 -36.80
N GLN A 120 -22.72 -15.15 -35.90
CA GLN A 120 -24.14 -15.50 -35.98
C GLN A 120 -24.84 -14.84 -37.17
N SER A 121 -24.65 -13.53 -37.35
CA SER A 121 -25.24 -12.77 -38.45
C SER A 121 -24.73 -13.25 -39.80
N TRP A 122 -23.45 -13.58 -39.92
CA TRP A 122 -22.89 -14.14 -41.14
C TRP A 122 -23.46 -15.52 -41.47
N LYS A 123 -23.54 -16.42 -40.49
CA LYS A 123 -24.17 -17.75 -40.67
C LYS A 123 -25.65 -17.63 -41.06
N ALA A 124 -26.38 -16.69 -40.46
CA ALA A 124 -27.77 -16.44 -40.82
C ALA A 124 -27.90 -15.91 -42.26
N TRP A 125 -27.00 -15.04 -42.69
CA TRP A 125 -26.91 -14.55 -44.07
C TRP A 125 -26.62 -15.69 -45.04
N GLU A 126 -25.61 -16.53 -44.76
CA GLU A 126 -25.28 -17.70 -45.60
C GLU A 126 -26.49 -18.62 -45.76
N LYS A 127 -27.14 -18.99 -44.66
CA LYS A 127 -28.34 -19.83 -44.68
C LYS A 127 -29.47 -19.21 -45.50
N LYS A 128 -29.69 -17.89 -45.38
CA LYS A 128 -30.72 -17.17 -46.13
C LYS A 128 -30.41 -17.19 -47.63
N MET A 129 -29.16 -16.94 -48.03
CA MET A 129 -28.75 -16.95 -49.43
C MET A 129 -28.81 -18.34 -50.03
N THR A 130 -28.28 -19.36 -49.34
CA THR A 130 -28.38 -20.75 -49.79
C THR A 130 -29.83 -21.18 -49.96
N ARG A 131 -30.71 -20.82 -49.01
CA ARG A 131 -32.15 -21.12 -49.12
C ARG A 131 -32.78 -20.44 -50.33
N PHE A 132 -32.52 -19.15 -50.53
CA PHE A 132 -33.04 -18.38 -51.66
C PHE A 132 -32.63 -19.01 -53.00
N TYR A 133 -31.32 -19.28 -53.20
CA TYR A 133 -30.81 -19.77 -54.46
C TYR A 133 -31.12 -21.24 -54.77
N LEU A 134 -31.33 -22.07 -53.74
CA LEU A 134 -31.66 -23.49 -53.92
C LEU A 134 -33.17 -23.78 -53.95
N GLN A 135 -33.99 -23.00 -53.25
CA GLN A 135 -35.43 -23.29 -53.10
C GLN A 135 -36.33 -22.32 -53.87
N SER A 136 -35.92 -21.05 -54.00
CA SER A 136 -36.80 -20.00 -54.53
C SER A 136 -36.37 -19.51 -55.91
N ALA A 137 -35.07 -19.53 -56.21
CA ALA A 137 -34.57 -19.17 -57.51
C ALA A 137 -34.77 -20.33 -58.50
N PRO A 138 -35.46 -20.12 -59.63
CA PRO A 138 -35.50 -21.11 -60.69
C PRO A 138 -34.08 -21.40 -61.20
N LEU A 139 -33.86 -22.61 -61.74
CA LEU A 139 -32.67 -22.88 -62.52
C LEU A 139 -32.68 -21.97 -63.75
N ASP A 140 -31.50 -21.48 -64.14
CA ASP A 140 -31.35 -20.83 -65.44
C ASP A 140 -31.88 -21.75 -66.55
N GLY A 141 -32.57 -21.20 -67.55
CA GLY A 141 -33.30 -21.97 -68.56
C GLY A 141 -32.44 -22.96 -69.38
N ASP A 142 -31.12 -22.78 -69.36
CA ASP A 142 -30.17 -23.69 -70.00
C ASP A 142 -29.87 -24.94 -69.16
N TRP A 143 -30.22 -24.98 -67.87
CA TRP A 143 -29.94 -26.09 -66.95
C TRP A 143 -31.17 -26.95 -66.66
N VAL A 144 -30.99 -28.27 -66.78
CA VAL A 144 -32.04 -29.26 -66.50
C VAL A 144 -31.54 -30.26 -65.48
N GLN A 145 -32.36 -30.54 -64.46
CA GLN A 145 -32.10 -31.58 -63.48
C GLN A 145 -32.39 -32.96 -64.08
N LYS A 146 -31.43 -33.89 -63.98
CA LYS A 146 -31.60 -35.30 -64.35
C LYS A 146 -31.20 -36.20 -63.19
N THR A 147 -31.76 -37.41 -63.17
CA THR A 147 -31.41 -38.44 -62.20
C THR A 147 -30.76 -39.60 -62.96
N ASP A 148 -29.60 -40.05 -62.48
CA ASP A 148 -28.95 -41.24 -63.01
C ASP A 148 -29.65 -42.49 -62.45
N ASN A 149 -30.26 -43.28 -63.33
CA ASN A 149 -31.03 -44.47 -62.94
C ASN A 149 -30.15 -45.58 -62.34
N ALA A 150 -28.84 -45.60 -62.62
CA ALA A 150 -27.94 -46.61 -62.07
C ALA A 150 -27.54 -46.32 -60.61
N ASN A 151 -27.39 -45.05 -60.26
CA ASN A 151 -26.84 -44.61 -58.98
C ASN A 151 -27.83 -43.81 -58.11
N ASN A 152 -29.03 -43.53 -58.62
CA ASN A 152 -30.02 -42.62 -58.02
C ASN A 152 -29.47 -41.23 -57.64
N LYS A 153 -28.38 -40.80 -58.30
CA LYS A 153 -27.76 -39.49 -58.04
C LYS A 153 -28.37 -38.45 -58.98
N VAL A 154 -28.71 -37.31 -58.39
CA VAL A 154 -29.16 -36.14 -59.15
C VAL A 154 -27.94 -35.41 -59.72
N TYR A 155 -27.98 -35.06 -61.00
CA TYR A 155 -27.01 -34.20 -61.66
C TYR A 155 -27.73 -33.15 -62.51
N PHE A 156 -27.05 -32.06 -62.82
CA PHE A 156 -27.58 -30.96 -63.62
C PHE A 156 -26.86 -30.96 -64.97
N LEU A 157 -27.63 -30.98 -66.06
CA LEU A 157 -27.13 -30.93 -67.43
C LEU A 157 -27.45 -29.57 -68.02
N ASN A 158 -26.44 -28.89 -68.55
CA ASN A 158 -26.64 -27.69 -69.32
C ASN A 158 -26.87 -28.05 -70.80
N VAL A 159 -28.04 -27.73 -71.32
CA VAL A 159 -28.52 -28.08 -72.66
C VAL A 159 -27.79 -27.31 -73.76
N LYS A 160 -27.23 -26.13 -73.43
CA LYS A 160 -26.55 -25.27 -74.40
C LYS A 160 -25.12 -25.72 -74.69
N ASN A 161 -24.39 -26.22 -73.70
CA ASN A 161 -22.98 -26.57 -73.82
C ASN A 161 -22.65 -28.03 -73.45
N ASN A 162 -23.67 -28.85 -73.17
CA ASN A 162 -23.55 -30.23 -72.71
C ASN A 162 -22.70 -30.41 -71.45
N ALA A 163 -22.50 -29.36 -70.65
CA ALA A 163 -21.76 -29.46 -69.40
C ALA A 163 -22.60 -30.19 -68.34
N VAL A 164 -21.94 -31.06 -67.57
CA VAL A 164 -22.55 -31.79 -66.46
C VAL A 164 -22.01 -31.23 -65.14
N ALA A 165 -22.91 -30.88 -64.23
CA ALA A 165 -22.57 -30.45 -62.88
C ALA A 165 -23.21 -31.38 -61.84
N HIS A 166 -22.41 -31.86 -60.89
CA HIS A 166 -22.89 -32.65 -59.75
C HIS A 166 -23.41 -31.78 -58.59
N GLN A 167 -23.10 -30.49 -58.60
CA GLN A 167 -23.60 -29.50 -57.65
C GLN A 167 -24.65 -28.61 -58.32
N HIS A 168 -25.56 -28.04 -57.52
CA HIS A 168 -26.62 -27.16 -58.02
C HIS A 168 -26.02 -25.91 -58.69
N PRO A 169 -26.34 -25.60 -59.96
CA PRO A 169 -25.73 -24.49 -60.71
C PRO A 169 -25.81 -23.14 -59.97
N ASN A 170 -26.94 -22.86 -59.32
CA ASN A 170 -27.14 -21.63 -58.55
C ASN A 170 -26.21 -21.49 -57.32
N LEU A 171 -25.49 -22.53 -56.89
CA LEU A 171 -24.48 -22.40 -55.82
C LEU A 171 -23.34 -21.47 -56.23
N LYS A 172 -23.02 -21.39 -57.53
CA LYS A 172 -22.04 -20.43 -58.04
C LYS A 172 -22.42 -19.00 -57.69
N HIS A 173 -23.71 -18.64 -57.78
CA HIS A 173 -24.18 -17.31 -57.39
C HIS A 173 -24.09 -17.07 -55.87
N VAL A 174 -24.26 -18.10 -55.05
CA VAL A 174 -24.02 -18.00 -53.60
C VAL A 174 -22.55 -17.70 -53.33
N GLU A 175 -21.64 -18.42 -53.98
CA GLU A 175 -20.19 -18.22 -53.84
C GLU A 175 -19.73 -16.86 -54.35
N GLU A 176 -20.23 -16.40 -55.50
CA GLU A 176 -19.95 -15.07 -56.04
C GLU A 176 -20.40 -13.97 -55.07
N ASN A 177 -21.62 -14.08 -54.53
CA ASN A 177 -22.13 -13.14 -53.54
C ASN A 177 -21.34 -13.21 -52.23
N LYS A 178 -20.89 -14.39 -51.82
CA LYS A 178 -20.03 -14.58 -50.66
C LYS A 178 -18.71 -13.84 -50.86
N ASN A 179 -18.06 -14.05 -52.00
CA ASN A 179 -16.78 -13.41 -52.35
C ASN A 179 -16.89 -11.88 -52.43
N LYS A 180 -18.05 -11.35 -52.85
CA LYS A 180 -18.31 -9.91 -52.87
C LYS A 180 -18.60 -9.32 -51.49
N ASN A 181 -19.46 -9.96 -50.70
CA ASN A 181 -19.97 -9.39 -49.45
C ASN A 181 -19.09 -9.70 -48.23
N TRP A 182 -18.38 -10.83 -48.22
CA TRP A 182 -17.48 -11.22 -47.14
C TRP A 182 -16.42 -10.16 -46.83
N PRO A 183 -15.64 -9.64 -47.80
CA PRO A 183 -14.62 -8.64 -47.50
C PRO A 183 -15.23 -7.34 -46.95
N LEU A 184 -16.42 -6.96 -47.41
CA LEU A 184 -17.13 -5.78 -46.90
C LEU A 184 -17.61 -5.98 -45.46
N ALA A 185 -18.15 -7.17 -45.15
CA ALA A 185 -18.59 -7.53 -43.81
C ALA A 185 -17.41 -7.65 -42.84
N LEU A 186 -16.33 -8.30 -43.29
CA LEU A 186 -15.09 -8.43 -42.54
C LEU A 186 -14.47 -7.07 -42.25
N LYS A 187 -14.41 -6.17 -43.24
CA LYS A 187 -13.91 -4.81 -43.05
C LYS A 187 -14.72 -4.05 -41.98
N LYS A 188 -16.05 -4.10 -42.05
CA LYS A 188 -16.90 -3.47 -41.03
C LYS A 188 -16.68 -4.04 -39.63
N PHE A 189 -16.46 -5.34 -39.53
CA PHE A 189 -16.14 -6.00 -38.27
C PHE A 189 -14.77 -5.57 -37.74
N THR A 190 -13.73 -5.59 -38.57
CA THR A 190 -12.38 -5.16 -38.18
C THR A 190 -12.35 -3.68 -37.80
N ASP A 191 -13.10 -2.83 -38.51
CA ASP A 191 -13.19 -1.40 -38.19
C ASP A 191 -13.81 -1.19 -36.78
N ARG A 192 -14.84 -1.98 -36.42
CA ARG A 192 -15.43 -1.93 -35.07
C ARG A 192 -14.50 -2.46 -33.99
N GLN A 193 -13.82 -3.58 -34.25
CA GLN A 193 -12.83 -4.11 -33.33
C GLN A 193 -11.71 -3.12 -33.10
N ALA A 194 -11.21 -2.48 -34.16
CA ALA A 194 -10.17 -1.46 -34.06
C ALA A 194 -10.59 -0.28 -33.17
N VAL A 195 -11.86 0.15 -33.24
CA VAL A 195 -12.37 1.21 -32.35
C VAL A 195 -12.37 0.78 -30.88
N LEU A 196 -12.75 -0.48 -30.58
CA LEU A 196 -12.73 -1.00 -29.22
C LEU A 196 -11.30 -1.17 -28.69
N ASP A 197 -10.39 -1.67 -29.53
CA ASP A 197 -8.97 -1.82 -29.20
C ASP A 197 -8.31 -0.45 -28.97
N ASP A 198 -8.61 0.54 -29.80
CA ASP A 198 -8.09 1.91 -29.64
C ASP A 198 -8.61 2.55 -28.35
N TYR A 199 -9.90 2.35 -28.03
CA TYR A 199 -10.45 2.79 -26.74
C TYR A 199 -9.75 2.11 -25.55
N LYS A 200 -9.45 0.80 -25.64
CA LYS A 200 -8.68 0.08 -24.61
C LYS A 200 -7.27 0.65 -24.45
N LEU A 201 -6.58 0.97 -25.54
CA LEU A 201 -5.27 1.63 -25.50
C LEU A 201 -5.36 3.02 -24.85
N GLN A 202 -6.39 3.80 -25.17
CA GLN A 202 -6.62 5.10 -24.55
C GLN A 202 -6.86 5.00 -23.05
N LEU A 203 -7.61 4.00 -22.59
CA LEU A 203 -7.79 3.72 -21.16
C LEU A 203 -6.45 3.42 -20.47
N GLN A 204 -5.60 2.59 -21.09
CA GLN A 204 -4.27 2.27 -20.55
C GLN A 204 -3.32 3.48 -20.56
N SER A 205 -3.35 4.32 -21.60
CA SER A 205 -2.55 5.54 -21.66
C SER A 205 -2.93 6.50 -20.54
N ARG A 206 -4.23 6.76 -20.39
CA ARG A 206 -4.75 7.53 -19.27
C ARG A 206 -4.30 6.90 -17.97
N ALA A 207 -4.39 5.56 -17.85
CA ALA A 207 -3.98 4.80 -16.67
C ALA A 207 -2.59 5.20 -16.16
N ASN A 208 -1.64 5.18 -17.08
CA ASN A 208 -0.25 5.48 -16.83
C ASN A 208 -0.03 6.96 -16.52
N GLU A 209 -0.73 7.86 -17.20
CA GLU A 209 -0.65 9.31 -16.94
C GLU A 209 -1.12 9.68 -15.54
N PHE A 210 -2.27 9.15 -15.13
CA PHE A 210 -2.80 9.37 -13.78
C PHE A 210 -1.87 8.77 -12.72
N GLN A 211 -1.40 7.54 -12.91
CA GLN A 211 -0.45 6.92 -11.98
C GLN A 211 0.83 7.76 -11.83
N LYS A 212 1.31 8.34 -12.93
CA LYS A 212 2.46 9.25 -12.89
C LYS A 212 2.16 10.51 -12.08
N GLN A 213 1.01 11.15 -12.31
CA GLN A 213 0.59 12.35 -11.57
C GLN A 213 0.44 12.08 -10.07
N GLU A 214 -0.19 10.97 -9.69
CA GLU A 214 -0.36 10.62 -8.27
C GLU A 214 0.97 10.26 -7.61
N ASN A 215 1.88 9.56 -8.31
CA ASN A 215 3.22 9.32 -7.82
C ASN A 215 4.01 10.62 -7.59
N GLU A 216 3.87 11.61 -8.48
CA GLU A 216 4.46 12.94 -8.31
C GLU A 216 3.87 13.66 -7.08
N LYS A 217 2.55 13.60 -6.87
CA LYS A 217 1.90 14.14 -5.67
C LYS A 217 2.39 13.47 -4.39
N LEU A 218 2.52 12.14 -4.37
CA LEU A 218 3.06 11.39 -3.22
C LEU A 218 4.51 11.80 -2.91
N GLN A 219 5.35 11.98 -3.95
CA GLN A 219 6.72 12.46 -3.78
C GLN A 219 6.74 13.89 -3.22
N GLN A 220 5.89 14.78 -3.71
CA GLN A 220 5.77 16.16 -3.20
C GLN A 220 5.31 16.18 -1.74
N LEU A 221 4.31 15.37 -1.37
CA LEU A 221 3.87 15.25 0.03
C LEU A 221 4.98 14.73 0.94
N HIS A 222 5.74 13.73 0.49
CA HIS A 222 6.88 13.20 1.23
C HIS A 222 7.98 14.25 1.43
N LEU A 223 8.33 15.01 0.38
CA LEU A 223 9.31 16.10 0.45
C LEU A 223 8.82 17.24 1.35
N ALA A 224 7.57 17.69 1.19
CA ALA A 224 6.99 18.76 2.01
C ALA A 224 6.98 18.40 3.50
N PHE A 225 6.66 17.14 3.82
CA PHE A 225 6.73 16.66 5.20
C PHE A 225 8.16 16.60 5.72
N TYR A 226 9.11 16.13 4.92
CA TYR A 226 10.54 16.14 5.27
C TYR A 226 11.03 17.56 5.56
N ASP A 227 10.74 18.52 4.68
CA ASP A 227 11.14 19.91 4.82
C ASP A 227 10.47 20.59 6.02
N ALA A 228 9.18 20.37 6.26
CA ALA A 228 8.47 20.90 7.43
C ALA A 228 9.09 20.41 8.76
N HIS A 229 9.68 19.22 8.78
CA HIS A 229 10.29 18.64 9.97
C HIS A 229 11.78 18.93 10.12
N HIS A 230 12.49 19.26 9.05
CA HIS A 230 13.88 19.71 9.11
C HIS A 230 14.01 21.23 9.33
N THR A 231 13.04 22.02 8.88
CA THR A 231 12.99 23.47 9.13
C THR A 231 12.51 23.84 10.52
N THR A 232 11.72 23.00 11.18
CA THR A 232 11.29 23.20 12.59
C THR A 232 12.33 22.76 13.62
N GLY A 233 13.62 22.86 13.26
CA GLY A 233 14.77 22.47 14.09
C GLY A 233 14.60 22.85 15.56
N VAL A 234 14.31 21.81 16.36
CA VAL A 234 14.54 21.75 17.81
C VAL A 234 15.45 20.56 18.06
#